data_AF-A0A7Z9P020-F1
#
_entry.id   AF-A0A7Z9P020-F1
#
_cell.length_a   1.000
_cell.length_b   1.000
_cell.length_c   1.000
_cell.angle_alpha   90.00
_cell.angle_beta   90.00
_cell.angle_gamma   90.00
#
_symmetry.space_group_name_H-M   'P 1'
#
loop_
_entity.id
_entity.type
_entity.pdbx_description
1 polymer ?
#
loop_
_entity_poly.entity_id
_entity_poly.type
_entity_poly.pdbx_seq_one_letter_code
_entity_poly.pdbx_strand_id
1 'polypeptide(L)'
;MLRLILSTLLFSFPALAQPTASVIDGPLSARSFRPESTPQDGVIKSYFESASPLAIEFFEHISLLSNSWLGGRQPGTQGSKLAGEYITWNLERSGLTPAFDTQSSWYQPFLFDVDGTPPIVKKAFVAIEDMALVDGRDFVVLGNSGTGDISAPITFVGYAIEDGENGYSSFDENTDLTGQVAL
;
A
#
# COMPACT_ATOMS: atom_id res chain seq x y z
N MET A 1 34.59 0.27 -60.72
CA MET A 1 33.59 -0.81 -60.59
C MET A 1 34.10 -1.79 -59.54
N LEU A 2 33.53 -1.77 -58.34
CA LEU A 2 33.88 -2.69 -57.24
C LEU A 2 32.57 -3.32 -56.75
N ARG A 3 32.40 -4.62 -56.93
CA ARG A 3 31.21 -5.37 -56.48
C ARG A 3 31.46 -5.85 -55.05
N LEU A 4 30.67 -5.33 -54.10
CA LEU A 4 30.63 -5.83 -52.73
C LEU A 4 29.59 -6.97 -52.67
N ILE A 5 30.02 -8.19 -52.36
CA ILE A 5 29.13 -9.33 -52.15
C ILE A 5 28.87 -9.43 -50.64
N LEU A 6 27.62 -9.23 -50.24
CA LEU A 6 27.17 -9.37 -48.85
C LEU A 6 26.67 -10.81 -48.66
N SER A 7 27.45 -11.66 -47.98
CA SER A 7 27.02 -12.98 -47.55
C SER A 7 26.40 -12.90 -46.16
N THR A 8 25.08 -13.06 -46.06
CA THR A 8 24.36 -13.20 -44.80
C THR A 8 24.52 -14.63 -44.27
N LEU A 9 25.23 -14.76 -43.14
CA LEU A 9 25.30 -16.02 -42.38
C LEU A 9 24.13 -16.05 -41.38
N LEU A 10 23.17 -16.95 -41.59
CA LEU A 10 22.08 -17.22 -40.65
C LEU A 10 22.55 -18.27 -39.63
N PHE A 11 22.73 -17.86 -38.38
CA PHE A 11 22.91 -18.78 -37.26
C PHE A 11 21.54 -19.18 -36.70
N SER A 12 21.16 -20.45 -36.90
CA SER A 12 20.05 -21.07 -36.20
C SER A 12 20.50 -21.48 -34.80
N PHE A 13 20.08 -20.75 -33.76
CA PHE A 13 20.24 -21.18 -32.38
C PHE A 13 19.33 -22.38 -32.09
N PRO A 14 19.79 -23.42 -31.39
CA PRO A 14 18.91 -24.47 -30.92
C PRO A 14 17.90 -23.87 -29.94
N ALA A 15 16.63 -24.22 -30.09
CA ALA A 15 15.59 -23.86 -29.13
C ALA A 15 16.04 -24.34 -27.73
N LEU A 16 16.21 -23.41 -26.80
CA LEU A 16 16.42 -23.72 -25.39
C LEU A 16 15.23 -24.60 -24.94
N ALA A 17 15.51 -25.85 -24.59
CA ALA A 17 14.52 -26.73 -23.99
C ALA A 17 13.95 -26.02 -22.75
N GLN A 18 12.61 -25.96 -22.64
CA GLN A 18 11.97 -25.49 -21.43
C GLN A 18 12.52 -26.30 -20.24
N PRO A 19 12.93 -25.64 -19.14
CA PRO A 19 13.37 -26.38 -17.96
C PRO A 19 12.22 -27.28 -17.50
N THR A 20 12.49 -28.58 -17.41
CA THR A 20 11.57 -29.57 -16.87
C THR A 20 11.51 -29.39 -15.36
N ALA A 21 10.79 -28.37 -14.90
CA ALA A 21 10.50 -28.19 -13.49
C ALA A 21 9.29 -29.04 -13.12
N SER A 22 9.47 -29.98 -12.20
CA SER A 22 8.33 -30.58 -11.49
C SER A 22 7.87 -29.58 -10.43
N VAL A 23 6.60 -29.21 -10.46
CA VAL A 23 5.97 -28.52 -9.33
C VAL A 23 5.97 -29.51 -8.16
N ILE A 24 6.74 -29.21 -7.12
CA ILE A 24 6.64 -29.92 -5.86
C ILE A 24 5.42 -29.29 -5.17
N ASP A 25 4.35 -30.06 -4.99
CA ASP A 25 3.21 -29.59 -4.19
C ASP A 25 3.69 -29.30 -2.77
N GLY A 26 3.82 -28.00 -2.46
CA GLY A 26 4.05 -27.55 -1.11
C GLY A 26 2.82 -27.80 -0.24
N PRO A 27 2.95 -27.75 1.10
CA PRO A 27 1.80 -27.86 1.98
C PRO A 27 0.73 -26.85 1.56
N LEU A 28 -0.51 -27.35 1.43
CA LEU A 28 -1.67 -26.57 1.04
C LEU A 28 -1.85 -25.41 2.03
N SER A 29 -1.53 -24.19 1.58
CA SER A 29 -1.65 -22.99 2.38
C SER A 29 -2.91 -22.25 1.99
N ALA A 30 -3.70 -21.79 2.96
CA ALA A 30 -4.79 -20.85 2.71
C ALA A 30 -4.30 -19.54 2.07
N ARG A 31 -2.98 -19.27 2.09
CA ARG A 31 -2.33 -18.11 1.47
C ARG A 31 -1.78 -18.40 0.07
N SER A 32 -1.84 -19.63 -0.43
CA SER A 32 -1.47 -19.91 -1.83
C SER A 32 -2.59 -19.39 -2.74
N PHE A 33 -2.25 -18.48 -3.64
CA PHE A 33 -3.19 -17.97 -4.62
C PHE A 33 -3.70 -19.10 -5.52
N ARG A 34 -5.01 -19.34 -5.49
CA ARG A 34 -5.70 -20.27 -6.40
C ARG A 34 -6.72 -19.47 -7.21
N PRO A 35 -6.52 -19.29 -8.52
CA PRO A 35 -7.45 -18.53 -9.35
C PRO A 35 -8.77 -19.28 -9.60
N GLU A 36 -8.77 -20.61 -9.45
CA GLU A 36 -9.93 -21.47 -9.65
C GLU A 36 -10.26 -22.20 -8.34
N SER A 37 -11.39 -21.88 -7.72
CA SER A 37 -11.89 -22.61 -6.54
C SER A 37 -12.81 -23.76 -6.97
N THR A 38 -12.52 -24.97 -6.52
CA THR A 38 -13.36 -26.16 -6.76
C THR A 38 -14.16 -26.54 -5.51
N PRO A 39 -15.30 -27.24 -5.63
CA PRO A 39 -16.05 -27.77 -4.47
C PRO A 39 -15.25 -28.70 -3.56
N GLN A 40 -14.11 -29.21 -4.03
CA GLN A 40 -13.19 -30.06 -3.29
C GLN A 40 -12.10 -29.25 -2.56
N ASP A 41 -12.10 -27.90 -2.62
CA ASP A 41 -11.14 -27.07 -1.90
C ASP A 41 -11.39 -27.08 -0.39
N GLY A 42 -10.85 -28.10 0.28
CA GLY A 42 -10.85 -28.24 1.73
C GLY A 42 -9.79 -27.41 2.45
N VAL A 43 -8.97 -26.61 1.73
CA VAL A 43 -7.79 -25.93 2.29
C VAL A 43 -8.14 -25.00 3.45
N ILE A 44 -9.26 -24.26 3.33
CA ILE A 44 -9.74 -23.37 4.39
C ILE A 44 -10.20 -24.18 5.61
N LYS A 45 -10.93 -25.27 5.37
CA LYS A 45 -11.38 -26.18 6.42
C LYS A 45 -10.19 -26.81 7.15
N SER A 46 -9.23 -27.39 6.43
CA SER A 46 -8.03 -27.98 7.03
C SER A 46 -7.18 -26.94 7.77
N TYR A 47 -7.11 -25.71 7.26
CA TYR A 47 -6.43 -24.62 7.93
C TYR A 47 -7.07 -24.36 9.30
N PHE A 48 -8.38 -24.17 9.38
CA PHE A 48 -9.08 -23.92 10.65
C PHE A 48 -9.09 -25.14 11.58
N GLU A 49 -9.17 -26.36 11.05
CA GLU A 49 -9.04 -27.59 11.86
C GLU A 49 -7.65 -27.72 12.50
N SER A 50 -6.60 -27.22 11.82
CA SER A 50 -5.23 -27.20 12.33
C SER A 50 -4.87 -25.94 13.14
N ALA A 51 -5.72 -24.92 13.09
CA ALA A 51 -5.47 -23.63 13.71
C ALA A 51 -5.76 -23.69 15.22
N SER A 52 -5.05 -22.86 15.99
CA SER A 52 -5.39 -22.68 17.40
C SER A 52 -6.71 -21.90 17.54
N PRO A 53 -7.44 -22.03 18.66
CA PRO A 53 -8.66 -21.25 18.92
C PRO A 53 -8.45 -19.74 18.73
N LEU A 54 -7.29 -19.23 19.15
CA LEU A 54 -6.93 -17.82 18.98
C LEU A 54 -6.81 -17.40 17.51
N ALA A 55 -6.27 -18.27 16.66
CA ALA A 55 -6.16 -17.97 15.23
C ALA A 55 -7.53 -17.99 14.53
N ILE A 56 -8.44 -18.86 14.98
CA ILE A 56 -9.83 -18.89 14.52
C ILE A 56 -10.54 -17.58 14.91
N GLU A 57 -10.48 -17.22 16.20
CA GLU A 57 -11.08 -16.00 16.74
C GLU A 57 -10.55 -14.73 16.03
N PHE A 58 -9.23 -14.65 15.83
CA PHE A 58 -8.62 -13.58 15.04
C PHE A 58 -9.22 -13.49 13.63
N PHE A 59 -9.40 -14.62 12.96
CA PHE A 59 -9.97 -14.63 11.61
C PHE A 59 -11.45 -14.21 11.60
N GLU A 60 -12.23 -14.59 12.62
CA GLU A 60 -13.61 -14.14 12.78
C GLU A 60 -13.71 -12.61 12.90
N HIS A 61 -12.86 -12.00 13.74
CA HIS A 61 -12.78 -10.55 13.87
C HIS A 61 -12.45 -9.86 12.55
N ILE A 62 -11.39 -10.32 11.87
CA ILE A 62 -10.95 -9.73 10.60
C ILE A 62 -12.01 -9.90 9.51
N SER A 63 -12.65 -11.06 9.43
CA SER A 63 -13.69 -11.34 8.44
C SER A 63 -14.87 -10.40 8.57
N LEU A 64 -15.29 -10.10 9.80
CA LEU A 64 -16.36 -9.12 10.03
C LEU A 64 -15.88 -7.70 9.74
N LEU A 65 -14.76 -7.27 10.33
CA LEU A 65 -14.25 -5.90 10.24
C LEU A 65 -13.81 -5.49 8.82
N SER A 66 -13.50 -6.47 7.96
CA SER A 66 -13.18 -6.25 6.54
C SER A 66 -14.36 -6.50 5.60
N ASN A 67 -15.53 -6.83 6.12
CA ASN A 67 -16.70 -7.14 5.30
C ASN A 67 -17.16 -5.90 4.52
N SER A 68 -17.43 -6.05 3.22
CA SER A 68 -17.92 -4.96 2.37
C SER A 68 -19.23 -4.35 2.85
N TRP A 69 -20.04 -5.10 3.62
CA TRP A 69 -21.24 -4.59 4.29
C TRP A 69 -20.97 -3.43 5.25
N LEU A 70 -19.78 -3.37 5.87
CA LEU A 70 -19.38 -2.22 6.70
C LEU A 70 -19.03 -1.00 5.85
N GLY A 71 -18.96 -1.07 4.51
CA GLY A 71 -18.84 0.12 3.66
C GLY A 71 -17.52 0.89 3.80
N GLY A 72 -16.50 0.33 4.45
CA GLY A 72 -15.19 0.94 4.64
C GLY A 72 -14.96 1.51 6.05
N ARG A 73 -13.89 2.29 6.19
CA ARG A 73 -13.36 2.78 7.48
C ARG A 73 -13.21 4.30 7.54
N GLN A 74 -13.91 5.02 6.66
CA GLN A 74 -13.91 6.48 6.72
C GLN A 74 -14.55 6.93 8.05
N PRO A 75 -13.88 7.77 8.85
CA PRO A 75 -14.42 8.26 10.11
C PRO A 75 -15.79 8.92 9.95
N GLY A 76 -16.68 8.71 10.92
CA GLY A 76 -18.03 9.28 10.94
C GLY A 76 -19.07 8.57 10.07
N THR A 77 -18.67 7.68 9.16
CA THR A 77 -19.60 6.86 8.37
C THR A 77 -20.37 5.85 9.22
N GLN A 78 -21.50 5.35 8.69
CA GLN A 78 -22.26 4.29 9.37
C GLN A 78 -21.41 3.03 9.61
N GLY A 79 -20.57 2.67 8.65
CA GLY A 79 -19.60 1.59 8.76
C GLY A 79 -18.65 1.71 9.94
N SER A 80 -18.03 2.88 10.06
CA SER A 80 -17.12 3.19 11.17
C SER A 80 -17.81 3.09 12.53
N LYS A 81 -19.10 3.45 12.62
CA LYS A 81 -19.89 3.33 13.87
C LYS A 81 -20.12 1.87 14.23
N LEU A 82 -20.59 1.06 13.29
CA LEU A 82 -20.83 -0.38 13.49
C LEU A 82 -19.55 -1.13 13.88
N ALA A 83 -18.42 -0.77 13.28
CA ALA A 83 -17.12 -1.33 13.66
C ALA A 83 -16.76 -0.97 15.12
N GLY A 84 -17.01 0.27 15.54
CA GLY A 84 -16.80 0.71 16.93
C GLY A 84 -17.68 -0.05 17.93
N GLU A 85 -18.96 -0.26 17.60
CA GLU A 85 -19.89 -1.06 18.41
C GLU A 85 -19.41 -2.50 18.56
N TYR A 86 -18.95 -3.12 17.46
CA TYR A 86 -18.38 -4.47 17.49
C TYR A 86 -17.15 -4.56 18.39
N ILE A 87 -16.22 -3.61 18.27
CA ILE A 87 -15.01 -3.58 19.11
C ILE A 87 -15.41 -3.43 20.58
N THR A 88 -16.32 -2.49 20.88
CA THR A 88 -16.83 -2.25 22.24
C THR A 88 -17.42 -3.51 22.86
N TRP A 89 -18.26 -4.22 22.11
CA TRP A 89 -18.88 -5.47 22.54
C TRP A 89 -17.85 -6.57 22.86
N ASN A 90 -16.76 -6.67 22.09
CA ASN A 90 -15.69 -7.64 22.37
C ASN A 90 -14.84 -7.25 23.59
N LEU A 91 -14.57 -5.95 23.78
CA LEU A 91 -13.83 -5.44 24.95
C LEU A 91 -14.62 -5.72 26.24
N GLU A 92 -15.92 -5.44 26.24
CA GLU A 92 -16.81 -5.73 27.37
C GLU A 92 -16.84 -7.22 27.69
N ARG A 93 -16.97 -8.08 26.67
CA ARG A 93 -16.91 -9.54 26.84
C ARG A 93 -15.58 -10.05 27.39
N SER A 94 -14.51 -9.30 27.16
CA SER A 94 -13.18 -9.59 27.70
C SER A 94 -12.99 -9.07 29.14
N GLY A 95 -14.03 -8.48 29.74
CA GLY A 95 -14.01 -7.95 31.10
C GLY A 95 -13.38 -6.57 31.23
N LEU A 96 -13.19 -5.85 30.12
CA LEU A 96 -12.70 -4.48 30.14
C LEU A 96 -13.84 -3.51 30.44
N THR A 97 -13.47 -2.30 30.87
CA THR A 97 -14.40 -1.21 31.17
C THR A 97 -14.11 -0.01 30.25
N PRO A 98 -15.10 0.90 30.06
CA PRO A 98 -14.88 2.09 29.27
C PRO A 98 -13.73 2.95 29.82
N ALA A 99 -12.96 3.58 28.94
CA ALA A 99 -11.73 4.30 29.31
C ALA A 99 -11.90 5.83 29.33
N PHE A 100 -12.97 6.36 28.73
CA PHE A 100 -13.20 7.80 28.56
C PHE A 100 -14.38 8.29 29.40
N ASP A 101 -14.51 9.62 29.50
CA ASP A 101 -15.55 10.30 30.27
C ASP A 101 -15.75 9.71 31.65
N THR A 102 -14.69 9.68 32.46
CA THR A 102 -14.70 9.07 33.80
C THR A 102 -15.15 7.60 33.80
N GLN A 103 -14.66 6.81 32.84
CA GLN A 103 -14.99 5.39 32.66
C GLN A 103 -16.46 5.13 32.31
N SER A 104 -17.15 6.10 31.71
CA SER A 104 -18.53 5.96 31.26
C SER A 104 -18.65 5.83 29.73
N SER A 105 -17.60 6.14 28.98
CA SER A 105 -17.59 6.10 27.52
C SER A 105 -16.47 5.24 26.95
N TRP A 106 -16.81 4.47 25.91
CA TRP A 106 -15.85 3.70 25.11
C TRP A 106 -15.21 4.55 24.00
N TYR A 107 -15.72 5.75 23.77
CA TYR A 107 -15.37 6.60 22.64
C TYR A 107 -14.66 7.87 23.09
N GLN A 108 -13.57 8.21 22.41
CA GLN A 108 -12.93 9.51 22.49
C GLN A 108 -13.39 10.37 21.30
N PRO A 109 -14.24 11.39 21.51
CA PRO A 109 -14.62 12.28 20.43
C PRO A 109 -13.46 13.19 20.04
N PHE A 110 -13.28 13.40 18.74
CA PHE A 110 -12.38 14.42 18.20
C PHE A 110 -13.06 15.11 17.02
N LEU A 111 -12.69 16.37 16.79
CA LEU A 111 -13.15 17.13 15.64
C LEU A 111 -12.25 16.82 14.45
N PHE A 112 -12.87 16.56 13.30
CA PHE A 112 -12.18 16.48 12.03
C PHE A 112 -13.04 17.15 10.96
N ASP A 113 -12.39 17.77 9.98
CA ASP A 113 -13.09 18.42 8.88
C ASP A 113 -13.58 17.35 7.89
N VAL A 114 -14.91 17.22 7.77
CA VAL A 114 -15.57 16.29 6.83
C VAL A 114 -15.93 16.99 5.53
N ASP A 115 -16.06 18.32 5.57
CA ASP A 115 -16.56 19.17 4.48
C ASP A 115 -15.43 19.81 3.67
N GLY A 116 -14.18 19.63 4.12
CA GLY A 116 -12.98 19.89 3.33
C GLY A 116 -13.05 19.10 2.02
N THR A 117 -13.62 19.73 0.98
CA THR A 117 -13.56 19.19 -0.39
C THR A 117 -12.09 18.95 -0.67
N PRO A 118 -11.68 17.72 -1.00
CA PRO A 118 -10.29 17.44 -1.32
C PRO A 118 -9.84 18.46 -2.37
N PRO A 119 -8.66 19.09 -2.21
CA PRO A 119 -8.21 20.07 -3.18
C PRO A 119 -8.22 19.45 -4.57
N ILE A 120 -8.93 20.10 -5.49
CA ILE A 120 -9.04 19.64 -6.87
C ILE A 120 -7.85 20.18 -7.64
N VAL A 121 -7.05 19.27 -8.19
CA VAL A 121 -5.97 19.64 -9.11
C VAL A 121 -6.59 20.17 -10.40
N LYS A 122 -6.54 21.48 -10.60
CA LYS A 122 -7.04 22.11 -11.84
C LYS A 122 -6.06 21.95 -13.00
N LYS A 123 -4.77 22.01 -12.68
CA LYS A 123 -3.66 21.89 -13.63
C LYS A 123 -2.42 21.47 -12.85
N ALA A 124 -1.68 20.51 -13.39
CA ALA A 124 -0.35 20.18 -12.94
C ALA A 124 0.55 19.98 -14.16
N PHE A 125 1.80 20.40 -14.05
CA PHE A 125 2.79 20.24 -15.10
C PHE A 125 4.17 20.13 -14.45
N VAL A 126 4.91 19.11 -14.85
CA VAL A 126 6.30 18.91 -14.46
C VAL A 126 7.09 18.60 -15.72
N ALA A 127 8.26 19.22 -15.85
CA ALA A 127 9.23 18.90 -16.87
C ALA A 127 10.63 18.87 -16.27
N ILE A 128 11.46 17.96 -16.77
CA ILE A 128 12.89 17.92 -16.48
C ILE A 128 13.58 18.22 -17.80
N GLU A 129 14.25 19.38 -17.87
CA GLU A 129 14.79 19.91 -19.13
C GLU A 129 13.69 19.95 -20.22
N ASP A 130 13.91 19.28 -21.36
CA ASP A 130 12.95 19.21 -22.46
C ASP A 130 11.95 18.03 -22.33
N MET A 131 12.02 17.28 -21.23
CA MET A 131 11.15 16.12 -20.99
C MET A 131 9.94 16.50 -20.15
N ALA A 132 8.78 16.63 -20.80
CA ALA A 132 7.50 16.75 -20.10
C ALA A 132 7.07 15.41 -19.48
N LEU A 133 6.68 15.42 -18.21
CA LEU A 133 6.20 14.25 -17.48
C LEU A 133 4.68 14.07 -17.62
N VAL A 134 4.22 12.83 -17.54
CA VAL A 134 2.81 12.45 -17.65
C VAL A 134 2.18 12.32 -16.26
N ASP A 135 1.18 13.15 -15.98
CA ASP A 135 0.38 13.10 -14.76
C ASP A 135 -0.31 11.73 -14.60
N GLY A 136 -0.31 11.19 -13.38
CA GLY A 136 -0.86 9.88 -13.02
C GLY A 136 0.02 8.68 -13.42
N ARG A 137 1.11 8.90 -14.16
CA ARG A 137 2.11 7.86 -14.52
C ARG A 137 3.48 8.18 -13.94
N ASP A 138 3.98 9.38 -14.22
CA ASP A 138 5.33 9.80 -13.88
C ASP A 138 5.34 10.66 -12.60
N PHE A 139 4.24 11.35 -12.30
CA PHE A 139 4.05 12.08 -11.04
C PHE A 139 2.56 12.14 -10.66
N VAL A 140 2.30 12.48 -9.40
CA VAL A 140 0.97 12.81 -8.88
C VAL A 140 1.10 13.95 -7.87
N VAL A 141 0.11 14.86 -7.84
CA VAL A 141 0.06 15.92 -6.82
C VAL A 141 -0.55 15.36 -5.54
N LEU A 142 0.12 15.56 -4.41
CA LEU A 142 -0.38 15.11 -3.12
C LEU A 142 -1.52 16.01 -2.64
N GLY A 143 -2.50 15.41 -1.94
CA GLY A 143 -3.69 16.13 -1.46
C GLY A 143 -3.41 17.22 -0.41
N ASN A 144 -2.18 17.30 0.10
CA ASN A 144 -1.70 18.31 1.03
C ASN A 144 -0.73 19.33 0.38
N SER A 145 -0.59 19.32 -0.95
CA SER A 145 0.28 20.26 -1.66
C SER A 145 -0.35 21.65 -1.80
N GLY A 146 0.49 22.70 -1.73
CA GLY A 146 0.12 24.08 -2.06
C GLY A 146 0.04 24.33 -3.58
N THR A 147 -0.29 25.57 -3.96
CA THR A 147 -0.25 26.02 -5.37
C THR A 147 0.95 26.93 -5.59
N GLY A 148 1.66 26.74 -6.70
CA GLY A 148 2.75 27.61 -7.13
C GLY A 148 3.41 27.08 -8.39
N ASP A 149 4.30 27.89 -8.94
CA ASP A 149 5.12 27.57 -10.11
C ASP A 149 6.58 27.84 -9.75
N ILE A 150 7.46 26.88 -10.03
CA ILE A 150 8.90 27.00 -9.79
C ILE A 150 9.69 26.33 -10.91
N SER A 151 10.83 26.93 -11.24
CA SER A 151 11.87 26.32 -12.08
C SER A 151 13.18 26.42 -11.30
N ALA A 152 13.67 25.28 -10.83
CA ALA A 152 14.83 25.20 -9.95
C ALA A 152 15.60 23.89 -10.23
N PRO A 153 16.90 23.84 -9.88
CA PRO A 153 17.64 22.59 -9.96
C PRO A 153 17.07 21.56 -8.97
N ILE A 154 17.30 20.29 -9.29
CA ILE A 154 16.86 19.15 -8.48
C ILE A 154 18.05 18.62 -7.69
N THR A 155 17.86 18.42 -6.38
CA THR A 155 18.85 17.80 -5.50
C THR A 155 18.26 16.53 -4.92
N PHE A 156 18.94 15.40 -5.12
CA PHE A 156 18.55 14.13 -4.51
C PHE A 156 18.91 14.11 -3.02
N VAL A 157 17.93 13.85 -2.15
CA VAL A 157 18.07 13.89 -0.68
C VAL A 157 17.72 12.56 -0.01
N GLY A 158 17.70 11.45 -0.75
CA GLY A 158 17.47 10.12 -0.18
C GLY A 158 16.09 10.00 0.46
N TYR A 159 16.03 9.72 1.77
CA TYR A 159 14.77 9.61 2.51
C TYR A 159 14.33 10.92 3.18
N ALA A 160 15.11 12.01 3.02
CA ALA A 160 14.89 13.28 3.68
C ALA A 160 14.73 13.14 5.22
N ILE A 161 15.46 12.19 5.82
CA ILE A 161 15.46 11.96 7.26
C ILE A 161 16.57 12.80 7.89
N GLU A 162 16.22 13.68 8.81
CA GLU A 162 17.19 14.51 9.54
C GLU A 162 17.80 13.77 10.75
N ASP A 163 16.97 13.01 11.49
CA ASP A 163 17.41 12.24 12.66
C ASP A 163 16.83 10.81 12.60
N GLY A 164 17.63 9.88 12.11
CA GLY A 164 17.29 8.48 11.93
C GLY A 164 18.00 7.55 12.92
N GLU A 165 17.55 6.29 12.93
CA GLU A 165 18.12 5.28 13.82
C GLU A 165 19.63 5.09 13.58
N ASN A 166 20.39 4.87 14.67
CA ASN A 166 21.84 4.73 14.65
C ASN A 166 22.60 5.95 14.08
N GLY A 167 22.02 7.16 14.20
CA GLY A 167 22.64 8.40 13.74
C GLY A 167 22.59 8.58 12.22
N TYR A 168 21.66 7.90 11.54
CA TYR A 168 21.45 8.09 10.11
C TYR A 168 20.85 9.47 9.84
N SER A 169 21.46 10.22 8.92
CA SER A 169 20.89 11.44 8.35
C SER A 169 21.02 11.39 6.83
N SER A 170 20.02 11.89 6.13
CA SER A 170 20.04 12.13 4.69
C SER A 170 20.74 13.44 4.31
N PHE A 171 21.07 14.26 5.32
CA PHE A 171 21.67 15.58 5.14
C PHE A 171 23.03 15.64 5.86
N ASP A 172 24.03 16.15 5.15
CA ASP A 172 25.29 16.56 5.73
C ASP A 172 25.12 17.90 6.47
N GLU A 173 26.04 18.23 7.40
CA GLU A 173 26.01 19.47 8.20
C GLU A 173 25.94 20.75 7.35
N ASN A 174 26.43 20.71 6.11
CA ASN A 174 26.48 21.86 5.20
C ASN A 174 25.45 21.77 4.05
N THR A 175 24.41 20.95 4.19
CA THR A 175 23.39 20.82 3.15
C THR A 175 22.54 22.08 3.07
N ASP A 176 22.58 22.77 1.92
CA ASP A 176 21.73 23.92 1.61
C ASP A 176 20.81 23.60 0.42
N LEU A 177 19.50 23.62 0.68
CA LEU A 177 18.45 23.38 -0.31
C LEU A 177 17.73 24.65 -0.72
N THR A 178 18.26 25.83 -0.36
CA THR A 178 17.65 27.12 -0.69
C THR A 178 17.50 27.27 -2.20
N GLY A 179 16.25 27.40 -2.66
CA GLY A 179 15.93 27.53 -4.08
C GLY A 179 16.07 26.26 -4.90
N GLN A 180 16.15 25.09 -4.27
CA GLN A 180 16.22 23.78 -4.92
C GLN A 180 14.88 23.03 -4.81
N VAL A 181 14.64 22.08 -5.72
CA VAL A 181 13.61 21.05 -5.57
C VAL A 181 14.25 19.78 -5.04
N ALA A 182 13.81 19.32 -3.87
CA ALA A 182 14.30 18.08 -3.28
C ALA A 182 13.63 16.86 -3.93
N LEU A 183 14.42 15.82 -4.23
CA LEU A 183 13.97 14.53 -4.78
C LEU A 183 14.39 13.36 -3.89
#